data_AF-A0A256F2W9-F1
#
_entry.id   AF-A0A256F2W9-F1
#
_cell.length_a   1.000
_cell.length_b   1.000
_cell.length_c   1.000
_cell.angle_alpha   90.00
_cell.angle_beta   90.00
_cell.angle_gamma   90.00
#
_symmetry.space_group_name_H-M   'P 1'
#
loop_
_entity.id
_entity.type
_entity.pdbx_description
1 polymer ?
#
loop_
_entity_poly.entity_id
_entity_poly.type
_entity_poly.pdbx_seq_one_letter_code
_entity_poly.pdbx_strand_id
1 'polypeptide(L)'
;MSDDRDLIELGRRFDEAYATYQAMIDAIPDRVSIGTETAAIDAVAQPVRALASQIAEMPATTDEGHAVKAKAHAFLAGQVRDGN
;
A
#
# COMPACT_ATOMS: atom_id res chain seq x y z
N MET A 1 -0.04 -24.55 -7.07
CA MET A 1 -0.06 -24.25 -5.63
C MET A 1 1.15 -23.39 -5.27
N SER A 2 1.39 -22.30 -6.03
CA SER A 2 2.48 -21.34 -5.74
C SER A 2 1.94 -19.95 -5.42
N ASP A 3 0.70 -19.67 -5.83
CA ASP A 3 0.12 -18.33 -5.80
C ASP A 3 -0.07 -17.75 -4.40
N ASP A 4 -0.49 -18.54 -3.41
CA ASP A 4 -0.72 -18.02 -2.04
C ASP A 4 0.59 -17.68 -1.31
N ARG A 5 1.67 -18.44 -1.51
CA ARG A 5 2.97 -18.13 -0.88
C ARG A 5 3.57 -16.85 -1.44
N ASP A 6 3.44 -16.66 -2.75
CA ASP A 6 3.88 -15.45 -3.44
C ASP A 6 3.01 -14.24 -3.03
N LEU A 7 1.70 -14.44 -2.85
CA LEU A 7 0.77 -13.43 -2.30
C LEU A 7 1.14 -13.01 -0.88
N ILE A 8 1.49 -13.95 -0.01
CA ILE A 8 1.89 -13.65 1.38
C ILE A 8 3.20 -12.86 1.40
N GLU A 9 4.19 -13.26 0.59
CA GLU A 9 5.46 -12.54 0.46
C GLU A 9 5.25 -11.12 -0.09
N LEU A 10 4.41 -10.97 -1.11
CA LEU A 10 4.02 -9.66 -1.63
C LEU A 10 3.27 -8.82 -0.60
N GLY A 11 2.39 -9.45 0.19
CA GLY A 11 1.69 -8.79 1.30
C GLY A 11 2.65 -8.24 2.35
N ARG A 12 3.71 -8.98 2.68
CA ARG A 12 4.75 -8.51 3.59
C ARG A 12 5.52 -7.32 3.01
N ARG A 13 5.90 -7.39 1.73
CA ARG A 13 6.56 -6.27 1.04
C ARG A 13 5.66 -5.04 0.95
N PHE A 14 4.36 -5.25 0.78
CA PHE A 14 3.37 -4.18 0.83
C PHE A 14 3.32 -3.54 2.21
N ASP A 15 3.27 -4.32 3.29
CA ASP A 15 3.26 -3.79 4.66
C ASP A 15 4.57 -3.01 4.97
N GLU A 16 5.73 -3.50 4.54
CA GLU A 16 7.03 -2.81 4.69
C GLU A 16 7.09 -1.49 3.88
N ALA A 17 6.59 -1.51 2.64
CA ALA A 17 6.52 -0.32 1.79
C ALA A 17 5.51 0.70 2.34
N TYR A 18 4.39 0.24 2.91
CA TYR A 18 3.37 1.08 3.52
C TYR A 18 3.87 1.76 4.80
N ALA A 19 4.62 1.05 5.64
CA ALA A 19 5.27 1.64 6.82
C ALA A 19 6.29 2.73 6.42
N THR A 20 7.06 2.49 5.36
CA THR A 20 7.99 3.50 4.82
C THR A 20 7.23 4.70 4.27
N TYR A 21 6.13 4.47 3.54
CA TYR A 21 5.24 5.52 3.04
C TYR A 21 4.69 6.40 4.17
N GLN A 22 4.19 5.81 5.26
CA GLN A 22 3.71 6.56 6.42
C GLN A 22 4.82 7.41 7.04
N ALA A 23 6.01 6.83 7.27
CA ALA A 23 7.14 7.57 7.82
C ALA A 23 7.60 8.72 6.92
N MET A 24 7.52 8.55 5.60
CA MET A 24 7.84 9.61 4.64
C MET A 24 6.79 10.72 4.63
N ILE A 25 5.51 10.40 4.82
CA ILE A 25 4.44 11.40 4.98
C ILE A 25 4.61 12.19 6.26
N ASP A 26 4.85 11.52 7.39
CA ASP A 26 5.06 12.18 8.68
C ASP A 26 6.29 13.11 8.67
N ALA A 27 7.24 12.84 7.79
CA ALA A 27 8.43 13.67 7.59
C ALA A 27 8.17 14.89 6.67
N ILE A 28 7.02 14.97 5.98
CA ILE A 28 6.67 16.14 5.17
C ILE A 28 6.38 17.31 6.12
N PRO A 29 7.12 18.44 6.02
CA PRO A 29 6.91 19.57 6.93
C PRO A 29 5.54 20.22 6.70
N ASP A 30 4.76 20.51 7.75
CA ASP A 30 3.47 21.25 7.69
C ASP A 30 3.48 22.59 6.92
N ARG A 31 4.66 23.08 6.56
CA ARG A 31 4.91 24.40 5.96
C ARG A 31 5.19 24.32 4.45
N VAL A 32 5.05 23.16 3.81
CA VAL A 32 5.00 23.08 2.34
C VAL A 32 3.63 23.52 1.82
N SER A 33 3.60 24.05 0.60
CA SER A 33 2.34 24.32 -0.08
C SER A 33 1.57 23.02 -0.31
N ILE A 34 0.23 23.05 -0.17
CA ILE A 34 -0.67 21.89 -0.33
C ILE A 34 -0.39 21.13 -1.65
N GLY A 35 -0.06 21.85 -2.72
CA GLY A 35 0.27 21.23 -4.01
C GLY A 35 1.59 20.44 -4.00
N THR A 36 2.59 20.91 -3.25
CA THR A 36 3.88 20.23 -3.08
C THR A 36 3.77 19.05 -2.13
N GLU A 37 2.96 19.19 -1.07
CA GLU A 37 2.61 18.11 -0.15
C GLU A 37 1.88 16.97 -0.88
N THR A 38 0.84 17.29 -1.66
CA THR A 38 0.09 16.29 -2.44
C THR A 38 0.99 15.57 -3.46
N ALA A 39 1.85 16.32 -4.16
CA ALA A 39 2.78 15.72 -5.12
C ALA A 39 3.84 14.82 -4.45
N ALA A 40 4.31 15.20 -3.25
CA ALA A 40 5.22 14.38 -2.47
C ALA A 40 4.53 13.10 -1.98
N ILE A 41 3.30 13.19 -1.46
CA ILE A 41 2.47 12.05 -1.05
C ILE A 41 2.23 11.10 -2.23
N ASP A 42 1.83 11.61 -3.39
CA ASP A 42 1.58 10.78 -4.58
C ASP A 42 2.87 10.11 -5.06
N ALA A 43 4.02 10.80 -4.99
CA ALA A 43 5.31 10.24 -5.37
C ALA A 43 5.75 9.11 -4.43
N VAL A 44 5.59 9.27 -3.11
CA VAL A 44 5.92 8.22 -2.15
C VAL A 44 4.89 7.08 -2.16
N ALA A 45 3.65 7.34 -2.59
CA ALA A 45 2.61 6.31 -2.75
C ALA A 45 2.81 5.42 -3.98
N GLN A 46 3.54 5.86 -5.02
CA GLN A 46 3.75 5.09 -6.26
C GLN A 46 4.24 3.65 -6.03
N PRO A 47 5.34 3.38 -5.29
CA PRO A 47 5.81 2.02 -5.08
C PRO A 47 4.79 1.15 -4.34
N VAL A 48 4.07 1.72 -3.37
CA VAL A 48 3.01 1.02 -2.63
C VAL A 48 1.80 0.72 -3.55
N ARG A 49 1.43 1.65 -4.43
CA ARG A 49 0.35 1.45 -5.42
C ARG A 49 0.71 0.35 -6.41
N ALA A 50 1.96 0.30 -6.88
CA ALA A 50 2.41 -0.75 -7.80
C ALA A 50 2.30 -2.15 -7.18
N LEU A 51 2.73 -2.30 -5.92
CA LEU A 51 2.58 -3.55 -5.17
C LEU A 51 1.11 -3.88 -4.90
N ALA A 52 0.29 -2.91 -4.53
CA ALA A 52 -1.13 -3.10 -4.30
C ALA A 52 -1.86 -3.59 -5.56
N SER A 53 -1.57 -3.00 -6.72
CA SER A 53 -2.13 -3.45 -8.01
C SER A 53 -1.73 -4.88 -8.31
N GLN A 54 -0.44 -5.22 -8.16
CA GLN A 54 0.05 -6.57 -8.40
C GLN A 54 -0.65 -7.62 -7.50
N ILE A 55 -0.81 -7.31 -6.22
CA ILE A 55 -1.54 -8.16 -5.26
C ILE A 55 -3.02 -8.32 -5.65
N ALA A 56 -3.68 -7.21 -6.02
CA ALA A 56 -5.09 -7.20 -6.36
C ALA A 56 -5.40 -8.10 -7.59
N GLU A 57 -4.47 -8.17 -8.53
CA GLU A 57 -4.58 -8.98 -9.75
C GLU A 57 -4.28 -10.47 -9.53
N MET A 58 -3.58 -10.85 -8.44
CA MET A 58 -3.25 -12.25 -8.17
C MET A 58 -4.46 -13.06 -7.65
N PRO A 59 -4.64 -14.32 -8.08
CA PRO A 59 -5.65 -15.20 -7.50
C PRO A 59 -5.25 -15.61 -6.07
N ALA A 60 -6.17 -15.47 -5.12
CA ALA A 60 -6.00 -15.98 -3.75
C ALA A 60 -6.91 -17.19 -3.55
N THR A 61 -6.41 -18.22 -2.86
CA THR A 61 -7.23 -19.41 -2.53
C THR A 61 -7.33 -19.66 -1.03
N THR A 62 -6.51 -18.97 -0.24
CA THR A 62 -6.50 -19.01 1.22
C THR A 62 -7.13 -17.75 1.84
N ASP A 63 -7.60 -17.87 3.07
CA ASP A 63 -8.13 -16.72 3.84
C ASP A 63 -7.07 -15.63 4.03
N GLU A 64 -5.82 -16.01 4.24
CA GLU A 64 -4.69 -15.08 4.35
C GLU A 64 -4.43 -14.35 3.02
N GLY A 65 -4.41 -15.06 1.89
CA GLY A 65 -4.30 -14.44 0.57
C GLY A 65 -5.43 -13.46 0.29
N HIS A 66 -6.67 -13.81 0.65
CA HIS A 66 -7.82 -12.91 0.52
C HIS A 66 -7.69 -11.66 1.41
N ALA A 67 -7.16 -11.80 2.63
CA ALA A 67 -6.92 -10.66 3.52
C ALA A 67 -5.87 -9.69 2.96
N VAL A 68 -4.78 -10.22 2.38
CA VAL A 68 -3.75 -9.42 1.71
C VAL A 68 -4.33 -8.67 0.51
N LYS A 69 -5.17 -9.33 -0.31
CA LYS A 69 -5.90 -8.67 -1.40
C LYS A 69 -6.84 -7.57 -0.91
N ALA A 70 -7.60 -7.83 0.16
CA ALA A 70 -8.54 -6.86 0.71
C ALA A 70 -7.81 -5.58 1.15
N LYS A 71 -6.65 -5.69 1.81
CA LYS A 71 -5.79 -4.56 2.17
C LYS A 71 -5.32 -3.78 0.94
N ALA A 72 -4.83 -4.48 -0.09
CA ALA A 72 -4.36 -3.86 -1.32
C ALA A 72 -5.47 -3.10 -2.05
N HIS A 73 -6.68 -3.66 -2.12
CA HIS A 73 -7.86 -2.98 -2.66
C HIS A 73 -8.25 -1.75 -1.84
N ALA A 74 -8.21 -1.83 -0.50
CA ALA A 74 -8.47 -0.68 0.36
C ALA A 74 -7.46 0.45 0.12
N PHE A 75 -6.20 0.11 -0.15
CA PHE A 75 -5.17 1.08 -0.52
C PHE A 75 -5.43 1.76 -1.86
N LEU A 76 -5.75 0.98 -2.90
CA LEU A 76 -6.06 1.52 -4.22
C LEU A 76 -7.33 2.38 -4.22
N ALA A 77 -8.32 2.04 -3.40
CA ALA A 77 -9.56 2.81 -3.24
C ALA A 77 -9.36 4.11 -2.46
N GLY A 78 -8.18 4.37 -1.90
CA GLY A 78 -7.93 5.50 -0.99
C GLY A 78 -8.68 5.36 0.34
N GLN A 79 -9.09 4.14 0.70
CA GLN A 79 -9.81 3.84 1.94
C GLN A 79 -8.88 3.59 3.13
N VAL A 80 -7.56 3.50 2.93
CA VAL A 80 -6.59 3.67 4.03
C VAL A 80 -6.50 5.15 4.36
N ARG A 81 -7.61 5.69 4.82
CA ARG A 81 -7.61 6.89 5.65
C ARG A 81 -7.40 6.41 7.07
N ASP A 82 -6.23 6.73 7.60
CA ASP A 82 -5.96 6.90 9.03
C ASP A 82 -6.94 6.19 9.96
N GLY A 83 -6.60 4.95 10.28
CA GLY A 83 -7.03 4.40 11.55
C GLY A 83 -6.22 5.05 12.65
N ASN A 84 -6.80 6.13 13.22
CA ASN A 84 -6.50 6.80 14.48
C ASN A 84 -5.90 8.21 14.41
#